data_AF-A0A920HNL2-F1
#
_entry.id   AF-A0A920HNL2-F1
#
_cell.length_a   1.000
_cell.length_b   1.000
_cell.length_c   1.000
_cell.angle_alpha   90.00
_cell.angle_beta   90.00
_cell.angle_gamma   90.00
#
_symmetry.space_group_name_H-M   'P 1'
#
loop_
_entity.id
_entity.type
_entity.pdbx_description
1 polymer ?
#
loop_
_entity_poly.entity_id
_entity_poly.type
_entity_poly.pdbx_seq_one_letter_code
_entity_poly.pdbx_strand_id
1 'polypeptide(L)' 'MYLENRKLAFNRNVQNDLGLNENQEILGYLYVGTETGVKKKIPELDIDDFVSYL' A
#
# COMPACT_ATOMS: atom_id res chain seq x y z
N MET A 1 -3.93 8.46 7.99
CA MET A 1 -4.25 7.37 7.03
C MET A 1 -2.96 6.82 6.44
N TYR A 2 -2.78 5.50 6.36
CA TYR A 2 -1.56 4.90 5.76
C TYR A 2 -1.87 3.59 5.04
N LEU A 3 -1.20 3.38 3.90
CA LEU A 3 -1.30 2.18 3.06
C LEU A 3 -0.12 1.24 3.38
N GLU A 4 -0.40 -0.02 3.69
CA GLU A 4 0.64 -1.04 3.84
C GLU A 4 0.46 -2.22 2.89
N ASN A 5 1.57 -2.58 2.24
CA ASN A 5 1.74 -3.82 1.49
C ASN A 5 2.56 -4.81 2.31
N ARG A 6 1.87 -5.57 3.16
CA ARG A 6 2.46 -6.60 4.03
C ARG A 6 2.20 -8.00 3.45
N LYS A 7 2.98 -8.98 3.91
CA LYS A 7 2.83 -10.42 3.59
C LYS A 7 1.39 -10.95 3.71
N LEU A 8 0.55 -10.31 4.52
CA LEU A 8 -0.85 -10.72 4.72
C LEU A 8 -1.72 -10.48 3.48
N ALA A 9 -1.40 -9.50 2.64
CA ALA A 9 -2.14 -9.21 1.41
C ALA A 9 -2.16 -10.42 0.47
N PHE A 10 -1.06 -11.15 0.41
CA PHE A 10 -0.89 -12.35 -0.43
C PHE A 10 -1.27 -13.66 0.30
N ASN A 11 -1.86 -13.59 1.50
CA ASN A 11 -2.27 -14.79 2.23
C ASN A 11 -3.59 -15.31 1.67
N ARG A 12 -3.53 -16.46 0.99
CA ARG A 12 -4.71 -17.12 0.41
C ARG A 12 -5.81 -17.44 1.42
N ASN A 13 -5.47 -17.78 2.67
CA ASN A 13 -6.49 -18.03 3.69
C ASN A 13 -7.28 -16.76 3.98
N VAL A 14 -6.60 -15.61 4.10
CA VAL A 14 -7.25 -14.31 4.31
C VAL A 14 -8.13 -13.93 3.12
N GLN A 15 -7.65 -14.16 1.90
CA GLN A 15 -8.44 -13.88 0.69
C GLN A 15 -9.68 -14.76 0.60
N ASN A 16 -9.55 -16.06 0.91
CA ASN A 16 -10.68 -16.99 0.97
C ASN A 16 -11.69 -16.58 2.05
N ASP A 17 -11.22 -16.22 3.24
CA ASP A 17 -12.07 -15.78 4.36
C ASP A 17 -12.82 -14.47 4.02
N LEU A 18 -12.24 -13.63 3.17
CA LEU A 18 -12.85 -12.41 2.64
C LEU A 18 -13.70 -12.66 1.37
N GLY A 19 -13.77 -13.90 0.87
CA GLY A 19 -14.59 -14.29 -0.26
C GLY A 19 -14.07 -13.84 -1.63
N LEU A 20 -12.77 -13.60 -1.77
CA LEU A 20 -12.17 -13.28 -3.05
C LEU A 20 -12.19 -14.50 -3.97
N ASN A 21 -12.48 -14.28 -5.25
CA ASN A 21 -12.33 -15.31 -6.28
C ASN A 21 -10.91 -15.29 -6.88
N GLU A 22 -10.60 -16.28 -7.72
CA GLU A 22 -9.29 -16.48 -8.34
C GLU A 22 -8.78 -15.31 -9.21
N ASN A 23 -9.66 -14.38 -9.60
CA ASN A 23 -9.32 -13.18 -10.38
C ASN A 23 -9.25 -11.91 -9.50
N GLN A 24 -9.26 -12.06 -8.18
CA GLN A 24 -9.18 -10.96 -7.22
C GLN A 24 -7.99 -11.15 -6.29
N GLU A 25 -7.27 -10.06 -6.03
CA GLU A 25 -6.07 -10.07 -5.19
C GLU A 25 -6.08 -8.81 -4.30
N ILE A 26 -5.60 -8.94 -3.06
CA ILE A 26 -5.44 -7.79 -2.17
C ILE A 26 -4.15 -7.06 -2.55
N LEU A 27 -4.26 -5.79 -2.96
CA LEU A 27 -3.11 -4.94 -3.33
C LEU A 27 -2.53 -4.13 -2.15
N GLY A 28 -3.11 -4.28 -0.96
CA GLY A 28 -2.71 -3.55 0.25
C GLY A 28 -3.89 -3.25 1.16
N TYR A 29 -3.59 -2.82 2.38
CA TYR A 29 -4.58 -2.46 3.38
C TYR A 29 -4.53 -0.96 3.68
N LEU A 30 -5.70 -0.33 3.70
CA LEU A 30 -5.85 1.06 4.07
C LEU A 30 -6.21 1.17 5.56
N TYR A 31 -5.30 1.69 6.36
CA TYR A 31 -5.55 1.95 7.77
C TYR A 31 -6.09 3.38 7.95
N VAL A 32 -7.30 3.46 8.51
CA VAL A 32 -8.04 4.71 8.75
C VAL A 32 -8.28 4.88 10.24
N GLY A 33 -8.06 6.10 10.75
CA GLY A 33 -8.23 6.45 12.16
C GLY A 33 -7.72 7.86 12.44
N THR A 34 -7.93 8.33 13.67
CA THR A 34 -7.41 9.62 14.13
C THR A 34 -5.89 9.56 14.19
N GLU A 35 -5.22 10.44 13.46
CA GLU A 35 -3.76 10.50 13.42
C GLU A 35 -3.22 10.94 14.78
N THR A 36 -2.29 10.18 15.34
CA THR A 36 -1.55 10.52 16.54
C THR A 36 -0.05 10.55 16.23
N GLY A 37 0.66 11.59 16.66
CA GLY A 37 2.11 11.74 16.47
C GLY A 37 2.55 12.67 15.33
N VAL A 38 3.87 12.70 15.08
CA VAL A 38 4.51 13.58 14.10
C VAL A 38 4.36 13.01 12.69
N LYS A 39 3.87 13.83 11.75
CA LYS A 39 3.75 13.44 10.35
C LYS A 39 5.12 13.15 9.75
N LYS A 40 5.24 12.00 9.07
CA LYS A 40 6.44 11.68 8.28
C LYS A 40 6.60 12.75 7.20
N LYS A 41 7.75 13.39 7.14
CA LYS A 41 8.06 14.32 6.04
C LYS A 41 8.14 13.51 4.74
N ILE A 42 7.44 13.99 3.72
CA ILE A 42 7.62 13.49 2.36
C ILE A 42 9.00 14.01 1.90
N PRO A 43 9.91 13.14 1.45
CA PRO A 43 11.19 13.59 0.91
C PRO A 43 10.95 14.40 -0.37
N GLU A 44 11.76 15.43 -0.58
CA GLU A 44 11.88 16.03 -1.90
C GLU A 44 12.62 15.04 -2.79
N LEU A 45 12.05 14.76 -3.96
CA LEU A 45 12.63 13.89 -4.98
C LEU A 45 13.01 14.77 -6.17
N ASP A 46 14.22 14.58 -6.70
CA ASP A 46 14.65 15.23 -7.93
C ASP A 46 13.98 14.54 -9.11
N ILE A 47 13.38 15.32 -10.02
CA ILE A 47 12.67 14.78 -11.18
C ILE A 47 13.63 14.15 -12.19
N ASP A 48 14.86 14.65 -12.26
CA ASP A 48 15.87 14.20 -13.21
C ASP A 48 16.37 12.77 -12.86
N ASP A 49 16.18 12.31 -11.62
CA ASP A 49 16.47 10.93 -11.20
C ASP A 49 15.49 9.90 -11.78
N PHE A 50 14.29 10.34 -12.21
CA PHE A 50 13.20 9.43 -12.59
C PHE A 50 12.70 9.65 -14.03
N VAL A 51 13.05 10.76 -14.67
CA VAL A 51 12.60 11.10 -16.02
C VAL A 51 13.78 11.18 -16.97
N SER A 52 13.70 10.44 -18.09
CA SER A 52 14.68 10.54 -19.17
C SER A 52 13.99 10.95 -20.47
N TYR A 53 14.63 11.84 -21.22
CA TYR A 53 14.20 12.24 -22.55
C TYR A 53 14.95 11.41 -23.60
N LEU A 54 14.24 11.04 -24.68
CA LEU A 54 14.75 10.27 -25.82
C LEU A 54 15.61 11.14 -26.75
#